data_AF-A0A251UYL1-F1
#
_entry.id   AF-A0A251UYL1-F1
#
_cell.length_a   1.000
_cell.length_b   1.000
_cell.length_c   1.000
_cell.angle_alpha   90.00
_cell.angle_beta   90.00
_cell.angle_gamma   90.00
#
_symmetry.space_group_name_H-M   'P 1'
#
loop_
_entity.id
_entity.type
_entity.pdbx_description
1 polymer ?
#
loop_
_entity_poly.entity_id
_entity_poly.type
_entity_poly.pdbx_seq_one_letter_code
_entity_poly.pdbx_strand_id
1 'polypeptide(L)'
;MCLWKIFDSTTTTLPCGTPSLPCQHQCSVPQPCCHVSSHYCHFGDCPPCSVLISKKCIGGHVLRNIPCGSKDIRCNNHCGKLRECGMHVC
;
A
#
# COMPACT_ATOMS: atom_id res chain seq x y z
N MET A 1 -43.94 17.98 -35.24
CA MET A 1 -42.99 17.06 -34.58
C MET A 1 -41.58 17.39 -35.03
N CYS A 2 -40.77 17.91 -34.11
CA CYS A 2 -39.37 18.19 -34.35
C CYS A 2 -38.56 16.97 -33.90
N LEU A 3 -37.65 16.46 -34.73
CA LEU A 3 -36.23 16.73 -34.54
C LEU A 3 -35.40 15.98 -35.58
N TRP A 4 -34.48 16.77 -36.10
CA TRP A 4 -33.49 16.48 -37.11
C TRP A 4 -32.27 15.79 -36.48
N LYS A 5 -31.45 15.23 -37.35
CA LYS A 5 -30.18 14.51 -37.15
C LYS A 5 -29.24 15.21 -36.15
N ILE A 6 -28.27 14.54 -35.52
CA ILE A 6 -26.90 14.39 -36.07
C ILE A 6 -26.06 13.64 -35.00
N PHE A 7 -25.29 12.64 -35.43
CA PHE A 7 -24.08 12.18 -34.74
C PHE A 7 -23.03 13.29 -34.87
N ASP A 8 -22.69 14.00 -33.80
CA ASP A 8 -21.48 14.82 -33.80
C ASP A 8 -20.89 14.93 -32.38
N SER A 9 -19.69 14.35 -32.25
CA SER A 9 -18.51 14.92 -31.59
C SER A 9 -18.77 15.85 -30.41
N THR A 10 -19.35 15.35 -29.32
CA THR A 10 -19.50 16.17 -28.10
C THR A 10 -18.16 16.26 -27.38
N THR A 11 -17.34 17.25 -27.73
CA THR A 11 -16.38 17.85 -26.80
C THR A 11 -17.15 18.48 -25.65
N THR A 12 -17.61 17.64 -24.73
CA THR A 12 -18.14 18.09 -23.45
C THR A 12 -17.01 18.80 -22.73
N THR A 13 -17.10 20.12 -22.64
CA THR A 13 -16.22 20.94 -21.81
C THR A 13 -16.39 20.46 -20.38
N LEU A 14 -15.44 19.66 -19.89
CA LEU A 14 -15.40 19.27 -18.49
C LEU A 14 -15.25 20.56 -17.66
N PRO A 15 -16.17 20.86 -16.73
CA PRO A 15 -16.05 22.02 -15.87
C PRO A 15 -14.75 21.92 -15.05
N CYS A 16 -14.04 23.03 -14.94
CA CYS A 16 -12.85 23.14 -14.11
C CYS A 16 -13.20 22.78 -12.67
N GLY A 17 -12.50 21.80 -12.10
CA GLY A 17 -12.80 21.26 -10.76
C GLY A 17 -13.50 19.91 -10.74
N THR A 18 -13.76 19.28 -11.90
CA THR A 18 -14.13 17.86 -11.94
C THR A 18 -12.96 17.06 -11.35
N PRO A 19 -13.13 16.32 -10.23
CA PRO A 19 -12.06 15.47 -9.72
C PRO A 19 -11.69 14.47 -10.80
N SER A 20 -10.39 14.36 -11.08
CA SER A 20 -9.89 13.44 -12.09
C SER A 20 -10.34 12.02 -11.73
N LEU A 21 -10.86 11.28 -12.72
CA LEU A 21 -11.12 9.86 -12.52
C LEU A 21 -9.82 9.19 -12.09
N PRO A 22 -9.83 8.37 -11.03
CA PRO A 22 -8.62 7.69 -10.59
C PRO A 22 -8.13 6.80 -11.73
N CYS A 23 -6.84 6.92 -12.04
CA CYS A 23 -6.22 6.11 -13.07
C CYS A 23 -6.23 4.63 -12.62
N GLN A 24 -6.89 3.77 -13.39
CA GLN A 24 -7.05 2.33 -13.09
C GLN A 24 -5.81 1.49 -13.46
N HIS A 25 -4.74 2.13 -13.91
CA HIS A 25 -3.49 1.43 -14.20
C HIS A 25 -2.76 1.09 -12.91
N GLN A 26 -2.14 -0.09 -12.89
CA GLN A 26 -1.33 -0.54 -11.76
C GLN A 26 -0.09 0.36 -11.62
N CYS A 27 0.29 0.69 -10.39
CA CYS A 27 1.42 1.58 -10.16
C CYS A 27 2.73 0.98 -10.70
N SER A 28 3.40 1.71 -11.60
CA SER A 28 4.65 1.28 -12.24
C SER A 28 5.91 1.68 -11.47
N VAL A 29 5.76 2.32 -10.30
CA VAL A 29 6.89 2.73 -9.46
C VAL A 29 7.52 1.49 -8.81
N PRO A 30 8.83 1.24 -9.03
CA PRO A 30 9.52 0.10 -8.43
C PRO A 30 9.62 0.26 -6.92
N GLN A 31 9.12 -0.72 -6.17
CA GLN A 31 9.24 -0.77 -4.71
C GLN A 31 10.63 -1.30 -4.29
N PRO A 32 11.23 -0.78 -3.20
CA PRO A 32 12.55 -1.21 -2.73
C PRO A 32 12.58 -2.68 -2.27
N CYS A 33 11.41 -3.27 -1.98
CA CYS A 33 11.28 -4.67 -1.59
C CYS A 33 11.12 -5.63 -2.79
N CYS A 34 11.28 -5.15 -4.03
CA CYS A 34 11.15 -5.93 -5.28
C CYS A 34 9.81 -6.68 -5.44
N HIS A 35 8.77 -6.22 -4.74
CA HIS A 35 7.44 -6.79 -4.85
C HIS A 35 6.59 -6.03 -5.87
N VAL A 36 5.67 -6.75 -6.50
CA VAL A 36 4.69 -6.16 -7.40
C VAL A 36 3.80 -5.20 -6.63
N SER A 37 3.57 -4.00 -7.19
CA SER A 37 2.68 -3.01 -6.60
C SER A 37 1.27 -3.55 -6.50
N SER A 38 0.74 -3.65 -5.28
CA SER A 38 -0.66 -4.06 -5.03
C SER A 38 -1.65 -2.89 -5.07
N HIS A 39 -1.24 -1.74 -5.61
CA HIS A 39 -2.01 -0.51 -5.63
C HIS A 39 -2.03 0.10 -7.04
N TYR A 40 -3.05 0.92 -7.29
CA TYR A 40 -3.22 1.65 -8.55
C TYR A 40 -2.40 2.94 -8.57
N CYS A 41 -2.36 3.57 -9.73
CA CYS A 41 -1.82 4.91 -9.88
C CYS A 41 -2.49 5.87 -8.88
N HIS A 42 -1.68 6.63 -8.17
CA HIS A 42 -2.09 7.55 -7.12
C HIS A 42 -1.31 8.86 -7.26
N PHE A 43 -1.83 9.91 -6.63
CA PHE A 43 -1.13 11.18 -6.52
C PHE A 43 -0.46 11.25 -5.15
N GLY A 44 0.84 11.56 -5.11
CA GLY A 44 1.63 11.66 -3.88
C GLY A 44 2.58 10.48 -3.64
N ASP A 45 2.85 10.19 -2.37
CA ASP A 45 3.77 9.12 -1.96
C ASP A 45 3.19 7.71 -2.18
N CYS A 46 4.08 6.79 -2.60
CA CYS A 46 3.72 5.39 -2.77
C CYS A 46 3.29 4.75 -1.44
N PRO A 47 2.10 4.11 -1.38
CA PRO A 47 1.68 3.37 -0.20
C PRO A 47 2.64 2.20 0.07
N PRO A 48 2.78 1.80 1.35
CA PRO A 48 3.66 0.71 1.74
C PRO A 48 3.24 -0.63 1.10
N CYS A 49 4.22 -1.51 0.91
CA CYS A 49 3.96 -2.82 0.33
C CYS A 49 3.09 -3.70 1.26
N SER A 50 1.93 -4.12 0.75
CA SER A 50 0.99 -5.02 1.46
C SER A 50 1.26 -6.51 1.26
N VAL A 51 2.32 -6.88 0.53
CA VAL A 51 2.68 -8.29 0.33
C VAL A 51 3.02 -8.93 1.66
N LEU A 52 2.40 -10.07 1.94
CA LEU A 52 2.58 -10.83 3.16
C LEU A 52 3.88 -11.64 3.08
N ILE A 53 4.81 -11.35 3.98
CA ILE A 53 6.09 -12.05 4.09
C ILE A 53 6.35 -12.52 5.52
N SER A 54 7.40 -13.32 5.69
CA SER A 54 7.88 -13.72 7.01
C SER A 54 8.89 -12.68 7.52
N LYS A 55 8.62 -12.08 8.69
CA LYS A 55 9.50 -11.09 9.33
C LYS A 55 9.73 -11.45 10.79
N LYS A 56 10.80 -10.92 11.36
CA LYS A 56 11.05 -11.01 12.80
C LYS A 56 10.43 -9.82 13.53
N CYS A 57 9.80 -10.04 14.68
CA CYS A 57 9.42 -8.93 15.55
C CYS A 57 10.64 -8.28 16.20
N ILE A 58 10.41 -7.17 16.90
CA ILE A 58 11.44 -6.51 17.74
C ILE A 58 12.06 -7.45 18.79
N GLY A 59 11.33 -8.48 19.24
CA GLY A 59 11.82 -9.51 20.16
C GLY A 59 12.66 -10.60 19.47
N GLY A 60 12.65 -10.68 18.14
CA GLY A 60 13.35 -11.69 17.35
C GLY A 60 12.54 -12.94 17.02
N HIS A 61 11.25 -13.00 17.36
CA HIS A 61 10.37 -14.09 16.96
C HIS A 61 10.03 -14.02 15.48
N VAL A 62 9.98 -15.18 14.80
CA VAL A 62 9.59 -15.26 13.40
C VAL A 62 8.06 -15.24 13.30
N LEU A 63 7.52 -14.20 12.68
CA LEU A 63 6.10 -14.09 12.33
C LEU A 63 5.92 -14.32 10.83
N ARG A 64 4.82 -14.99 10.48
CA ARG A 64 4.35 -15.14 9.10
C ARG A 64 3.17 -14.20 8.87
N ASN A 65 2.84 -13.95 7.60
CA ASN A 65 1.73 -13.10 7.20
C ASN A 65 1.87 -11.64 7.66
N ILE A 66 3.09 -11.10 7.62
CA ILE A 66 3.34 -9.71 7.97
C ILE A 66 3.49 -8.86 6.71
N PRO A 67 2.84 -7.69 6.61
CA PRO A 67 3.01 -6.81 5.46
C PRO A 67 4.46 -6.38 5.30
N CYS A 68 4.99 -6.46 4.08
CA CYS A 68 6.37 -6.10 3.79
C CYS A 68 6.70 -4.65 4.18
N GLY A 69 5.76 -3.74 4.01
CA GLY A 69 5.90 -2.34 4.41
C GLY A 69 5.80 -2.08 5.91
N SER A 70 5.39 -3.05 6.73
CA SER A 70 5.32 -2.89 8.19
C SER A 70 6.71 -2.78 8.80
N LYS A 71 6.95 -1.67 9.50
CA LYS A 71 8.09 -1.43 10.39
C LYS A 71 7.65 -1.73 11.83
N ASP A 72 8.60 -2.11 12.70
CA ASP A 72 8.37 -2.27 14.15
C ASP A 72 7.28 -3.27 14.55
N ILE A 73 7.39 -4.50 14.05
CA ILE A 73 6.41 -5.57 14.37
C ILE A 73 6.57 -5.99 15.83
N ARG A 74 5.47 -5.97 16.58
CA ARG A 74 5.37 -6.48 17.95
C ARG A 74 4.52 -7.74 17.97
N CYS A 75 4.94 -8.73 18.73
CA CYS A 75 4.16 -9.94 18.96
C CYS A 75 3.86 -10.09 20.45
N ASN A 76 2.82 -10.83 20.79
CA ASN A 76 2.47 -11.14 22.18
C ASN A 76 3.20 -12.37 22.74
N ASN A 77 4.21 -12.88 22.03
CA ASN A 77 5.01 -14.01 22.52
C ASN A 77 6.05 -13.52 23.53
N HIS A 78 6.21 -14.28 24.61
CA HIS A 78 7.30 -14.09 25.56
C HIS A 78 8.64 -14.20 24.84
N CYS A 79 9.49 -13.19 25.00
CA CYS A 79 10.77 -13.14 24.30
C CYS A 79 11.76 -14.14 24.86
N GLY A 80 11.70 -14.43 26.16
CA GLY A 80 12.60 -15.36 26.82
C GLY A 80 14.07 -14.89 26.81
N LYS A 81 14.35 -13.69 26.29
CA LYS A 81 15.68 -13.09 26.21
C LYS A 81 15.99 -12.34 27.49
N LEU A 82 17.21 -12.53 27.98
CA LEU A 82 17.76 -11.76 29.09
C LEU A 82 17.93 -10.30 28.65
N ARG A 83 17.38 -9.38 29.43
CA ARG A 83 17.56 -7.94 29.23
C ARG A 83 19.00 -7.54 29.57
N GLU A 84 19.39 -6.35 29.12
CA GLU A 84 20.73 -5.77 29.30
C GLU A 84 21.14 -5.64 30.78
N CYS A 85 20.15 -5.58 31.68
CA CYS A 85 20.35 -5.54 33.13
C CYS A 85 20.73 -6.89 33.75
N GLY A 86 20.74 -7.99 32.99
CA GLY A 86 21.18 -9.32 33.44
C GLY A 86 20.28 -10.05 34.44
N MET A 87 19.27 -9.37 35.00
CA MET A 87 18.39 -9.93 36.04
C MET A 87 16.94 -10.16 35.59
N HIS A 88 16.52 -9.61 34.46
CA HIS A 88 15.14 -9.71 33.99
C HIS A 88 15.06 -10.41 32.64
N VAL A 89 14.12 -11.34 32.51
CA VAL A 89 13.75 -11.98 31.25
C VAL A 89 12.55 -11.25 30.65
N CYS A 90 12.57 -11.05 29.34
CA CYS A 90 11.52 -10.36 28.59
C CYS A 90 10.32 -11.27 28.24
#